data_AF-A0A812HM43-F1
#
_entry.id   AF-A0A812HM43-F1
#
_cell.length_a   1.000
_cell.length_b   1.000
_cell.length_c   1.000
_cell.angle_alpha   90.00
_cell.angle_beta   90.00
_cell.angle_gamma   90.00
#
_symmetry.space_group_name_H-M   'P 1'
#
loop_
_entity.id
_entity.type
_entity.pdbx_description
1 polymer ?
#
loop_
_entity_poly.entity_id
_entity_poly.type
_entity_poly.pdbx_seq_one_letter_code
_entity_poly.pdbx_strand_id
1 'polypeptide(L)'
;MLNAVALNAILDVDEFLFVGMTPIKIQHAIQSLEPMKVKYSRRRSECESIVHFISLVALVSCTYLFQLGPLTEAMLSLKNELCGGDQGFVVGFNPETQLTHALNTPSSLDIGRNLTMSELAVESHKATSPETTPGQFPTYLLFSTDKNTFSNDNTRSIELESGMIPFCIETEIMNPAGRYHNDTALIPWTSILIRNSAASVGLHDARSCEEMRGMCSGVESRLLRMTCGETCGCTDPYSSPFYKVAAQGCAPTCLQLAQASLSGGSCEDAATDADWQAFWTTFPEAVSYFYGTDVTQTALWPIANQTVQALRQDGCAALTRFPTDVMTNAEWCSGMPQLFRPLSALCPRSCGCGQRADLTHCPASCASGNSSN
;
A
#
# COMPACT_ATOMS: atom_id res chain seq x y z
N MET A 1 -33.16 16.10 -32.72
CA MET A 1 -32.27 16.99 -33.51
C MET A 1 -30.88 16.40 -33.71
N LEU A 2 -30.18 15.93 -32.68
CA LEU A 2 -28.85 15.29 -32.79
C LEU A 2 -28.80 14.13 -33.81
N ASN A 3 -29.83 13.28 -33.86
CA ASN A 3 -29.87 12.18 -34.85
C ASN A 3 -30.04 12.65 -36.30
N ALA A 4 -30.69 13.80 -36.53
CA ALA A 4 -30.86 14.34 -37.88
C ALA A 4 -29.57 15.00 -38.39
N VAL A 5 -28.81 15.63 -37.51
CA VAL A 5 -27.50 16.21 -37.83
C VAL A 5 -26.46 15.11 -38.08
N ALA A 6 -26.48 14.04 -37.29
CA ALA A 6 -25.61 12.88 -37.52
C ALA A 6 -25.91 12.17 -38.86
N LEU A 7 -27.19 12.05 -39.22
CA LEU A 7 -27.59 11.46 -40.50
C LEU A 7 -27.14 12.32 -41.69
N ASN A 8 -27.27 13.65 -41.58
CA ASN A 8 -26.83 14.56 -42.64
C ASN A 8 -25.30 14.52 -42.81
N ALA A 9 -24.55 14.45 -41.70
CA ALA A 9 -23.10 14.31 -41.75
C ALA A 9 -22.65 12.98 -42.40
N ILE A 10 -23.37 11.88 -42.15
CA ILE A 10 -23.08 10.59 -42.79
C ILE A 10 -23.37 10.65 -44.29
N LEU A 11 -24.48 11.29 -44.70
CA LEU A 11 -24.82 11.47 -46.11
C LEU A 11 -23.80 12.35 -46.85
N ASP A 12 -23.33 13.43 -46.22
CA ASP A 12 -22.30 14.29 -46.79
C ASP A 12 -20.98 13.52 -46.97
N VAL A 13 -20.59 12.69 -45.97
CA VAL A 13 -19.39 11.84 -46.07
C VAL A 13 -19.52 10.78 -47.17
N ASP A 14 -20.70 10.19 -47.33
CA ASP A 14 -20.97 9.23 -48.41
C ASP A 14 -20.90 9.89 -49.79
N GLU A 15 -21.42 11.11 -49.94
CA GLU A 15 -21.30 11.90 -51.17
C GLU A 15 -19.82 12.24 -51.48
N PHE A 16 -19.05 12.64 -50.47
CA PHE A 16 -17.62 12.89 -50.63
C PHE A 16 -16.82 11.63 -50.99
N LEU A 17 -17.12 10.49 -50.35
CA LEU A 17 -16.51 9.20 -50.69
C LEU A 17 -16.89 8.77 -52.11
N PHE A 18 -18.15 8.94 -52.50
CA PHE A 18 -18.61 8.63 -53.84
C PHE A 18 -17.90 9.50 -54.89
N VAL A 19 -17.84 10.82 -54.69
CA VAL A 19 -17.16 11.74 -55.61
C VAL A 19 -15.65 11.48 -55.65
N GLY A 20 -15.03 11.19 -54.51
CA GLY A 20 -13.58 10.98 -54.40
C GLY A 20 -13.11 9.61 -54.87
N MET A 21 -13.90 8.55 -54.68
CA MET A 21 -13.50 7.17 -54.97
C MET A 21 -14.06 6.62 -56.27
N THR A 22 -15.06 7.26 -56.89
CA THR A 22 -15.62 6.79 -58.16
C THR A 22 -14.72 7.21 -59.33
N PRO A 23 -14.14 6.27 -60.09
CA PRO A 23 -13.31 6.59 -61.25
C PRO A 23 -14.10 7.38 -62.30
N ILE A 24 -13.48 8.39 -62.92
CA ILE A 24 -14.07 9.26 -63.96
C ILE A 24 -14.73 8.45 -65.11
N LYS A 25 -14.18 7.27 -65.42
CA LYS A 25 -14.75 6.36 -66.42
C LYS A 25 -16.14 5.84 -66.05
N ILE A 26 -16.39 5.59 -64.76
CA ILE A 26 -17.69 5.16 -64.25
C ILE A 26 -18.66 6.34 -64.24
N GLN A 27 -18.20 7.55 -63.90
CA GLN A 27 -19.05 8.74 -63.98
C GLN A 27 -19.53 9.01 -65.41
N HIS A 28 -18.64 8.92 -66.40
CA HIS A 28 -19.03 9.03 -67.81
C HIS A 28 -19.93 7.87 -68.27
N ALA A 29 -19.66 6.65 -67.80
CA ALA A 29 -20.52 5.51 -68.11
C ALA A 29 -21.94 5.74 -67.58
N ILE A 30 -22.09 6.20 -66.32
CA ILE A 30 -23.38 6.52 -65.69
C ILE A 30 -24.12 7.62 -66.44
N GLN A 31 -23.41 8.68 -66.85
CA GLN A 31 -24.00 9.78 -67.64
C GLN A 31 -24.43 9.35 -69.05
N SER A 32 -23.82 8.29 -69.60
CA SER A 32 -24.14 7.74 -70.92
C SER A 32 -25.23 6.67 -70.93
N LEU A 33 -25.78 6.32 -69.76
CA LEU A 33 -26.82 5.29 -69.67
C LEU A 33 -28.12 5.80 -70.29
N GLU A 34 -28.50 5.24 -71.45
CA GLU A 34 -29.84 5.39 -71.99
C GLU A 34 -30.87 4.74 -71.06
N PRO A 35 -32.08 5.31 -70.93
CA PRO A 35 -33.12 4.78 -70.05
C PRO A 35 -33.50 3.35 -70.47
N MET A 36 -33.12 2.39 -69.64
CA MET A 36 -33.33 0.96 -69.91
C MET A 36 -34.83 0.63 -69.90
N LYS A 37 -35.39 0.25 -71.05
CA LYS A 37 -36.80 -0.18 -71.15
C LYS A 37 -36.96 -1.60 -70.61
N VAL A 38 -37.09 -1.72 -69.29
CA VAL A 38 -37.27 -3.02 -68.62
C VAL A 38 -38.74 -3.42 -68.65
N LYS A 39 -39.05 -4.60 -69.21
CA LYS A 39 -40.39 -5.21 -69.09
C LYS A 39 -40.50 -5.87 -67.71
N TYR A 40 -41.06 -5.15 -66.75
CA TYR A 40 -41.30 -5.69 -65.41
C TYR A 40 -42.45 -6.71 -65.42
N SER A 41 -42.12 -7.96 -65.08
CA SER A 41 -43.12 -8.95 -64.67
C SER A 41 -43.50 -8.67 -63.22
N ARG A 42 -44.80 -8.45 -62.96
CA ARG A 42 -45.32 -8.09 -61.62
C ARG A 42 -44.88 -9.07 -60.53
N ARG A 43 -44.91 -10.39 -60.81
CA ARG A 43 -44.47 -11.43 -59.86
C ARG A 43 -42.97 -11.41 -59.56
N ARG A 44 -42.14 -11.05 -60.55
CA ARG A 44 -40.69 -10.95 -60.36
C ARG A 44 -40.36 -9.77 -59.45
N SER A 45 -41.00 -8.62 -59.69
CA SER A 45 -40.81 -7.42 -58.86
C SER A 45 -41.23 -7.64 -57.40
N GLU A 46 -42.34 -8.36 -57.16
CA GLU A 46 -42.78 -8.70 -55.80
C GLU A 46 -41.77 -9.62 -55.09
N CYS A 47 -41.27 -10.67 -55.76
CA CYS A 47 -40.26 -11.57 -55.18
C CYS A 47 -38.93 -10.85 -54.91
N GLU A 48 -38.46 -10.05 -55.86
CA GLU A 48 -37.25 -9.23 -55.72
C GLU A 48 -37.37 -8.27 -54.54
N SER A 49 -38.53 -7.64 -54.36
CA SER A 49 -38.80 -6.76 -53.22
C SER A 49 -38.79 -7.52 -51.88
N ILE A 50 -39.36 -8.73 -51.84
CA ILE A 50 -39.34 -9.58 -50.63
C ILE A 50 -37.91 -10.01 -50.30
N VAL A 51 -37.13 -10.45 -51.28
CA VAL A 51 -35.73 -10.83 -51.08
C VAL A 51 -34.90 -9.65 -50.60
N HIS A 52 -35.08 -8.46 -51.18
CA HIS A 52 -34.41 -7.26 -50.70
C HIS A 52 -34.83 -6.89 -49.28
N PHE A 53 -36.11 -7.00 -48.94
CA PHE A 53 -36.60 -6.75 -47.59
C PHE A 53 -35.99 -7.72 -46.57
N ILE A 54 -36.03 -9.03 -46.86
CA ILE A 54 -35.44 -10.05 -45.99
C ILE A 54 -33.93 -9.84 -45.85
N SER A 55 -33.24 -9.57 -46.94
CA SER A 55 -31.80 -9.30 -46.93
C SER A 55 -31.46 -8.07 -46.10
N LEU A 56 -32.27 -7.01 -46.18
CA LEU A 56 -32.08 -5.80 -45.38
C LEU A 56 -32.33 -6.06 -43.89
N VAL A 57 -33.39 -6.77 -43.54
CA VAL A 57 -33.68 -7.17 -42.15
C VAL A 57 -32.56 -8.04 -41.59
N ALA A 58 -32.09 -9.02 -42.37
CA ALA A 58 -31.00 -9.91 -41.98
C ALA A 58 -29.69 -9.14 -41.79
N LEU A 59 -29.35 -8.23 -42.70
CA LEU A 59 -28.15 -7.41 -42.60
C LEU A 59 -28.20 -6.50 -41.37
N VAL A 60 -29.30 -5.78 -41.15
CA VAL A 60 -29.48 -4.90 -39.98
C VAL A 60 -29.41 -5.71 -38.68
N SER A 61 -30.08 -6.86 -38.63
CA SER A 61 -30.07 -7.74 -37.44
C SER A 61 -28.67 -8.31 -37.18
N CYS A 62 -27.95 -8.71 -38.23
CA CYS A 62 -26.58 -9.22 -38.14
C CYS A 62 -25.64 -8.11 -37.63
N THR A 63 -25.68 -6.92 -38.22
CA THR A 63 -24.88 -5.77 -37.76
C THR A 63 -25.20 -5.41 -36.30
N TYR A 64 -26.48 -5.41 -35.92
CA TYR A 64 -26.90 -5.14 -34.54
C TYR A 64 -26.35 -6.20 -33.56
N LEU A 65 -26.57 -7.48 -33.84
CA LEU A 65 -26.21 -8.57 -32.93
C LEU A 65 -24.71 -8.81 -32.85
N PHE A 66 -23.98 -8.72 -33.97
CA PHE A 66 -22.55 -9.07 -34.00
C PHE A 66 -21.60 -7.88 -33.83
N GLN A 67 -22.03 -6.64 -34.12
CA GLN A 67 -21.18 -5.46 -33.96
C GLN A 67 -21.68 -4.56 -32.84
N LEU A 68 -22.96 -4.15 -32.88
CA LEU A 68 -23.47 -3.13 -31.99
C LEU A 68 -23.68 -3.63 -30.56
N GLY A 69 -24.19 -4.85 -30.39
CA GLY A 69 -24.39 -5.49 -29.09
C GLY A 69 -23.09 -5.60 -28.28
N PRO A 70 -22.05 -6.30 -28.80
CA PRO A 70 -20.77 -6.43 -28.11
C PRO A 70 -20.10 -5.09 -27.82
N LEU A 71 -20.19 -4.11 -28.73
CA LEU A 71 -19.65 -2.77 -28.51
C LEU A 71 -20.38 -2.03 -27.37
N THR A 72 -21.71 -2.19 -27.28
CA THR A 72 -22.51 -1.60 -26.22
C THR A 72 -22.20 -2.24 -24.87
N GLU A 73 -22.06 -3.56 -24.82
CA GLU A 73 -21.66 -4.28 -23.61
C GLU A 73 -20.24 -3.87 -23.16
N ALA A 74 -19.29 -3.76 -24.09
CA ALA A 74 -17.94 -3.30 -23.79
C ALA A 74 -17.92 -1.83 -23.29
N MET A 75 -18.70 -0.95 -23.90
CA MET A 75 -18.85 0.45 -23.46
C MET A 75 -19.52 0.56 -22.10
N LEU A 76 -20.52 -0.28 -21.80
CA LEU A 76 -21.18 -0.32 -20.49
C LEU A 76 -20.26 -0.91 -19.41
N SER A 77 -19.50 -1.94 -19.75
CA SER A 77 -18.46 -2.49 -18.88
C SER A 77 -17.40 -1.43 -18.57
N LEU A 78 -16.87 -0.75 -19.60
CA LEU A 78 -15.93 0.36 -19.42
C LEU A 78 -16.56 1.49 -18.59
N LYS A 79 -17.82 1.84 -18.84
CA LYS A 79 -18.54 2.85 -18.05
C LYS A 79 -18.69 2.42 -16.59
N ASN A 80 -18.96 1.15 -16.31
CA ASN A 80 -19.02 0.64 -14.94
C ASN A 80 -17.64 0.59 -14.27
N GLU A 81 -16.58 0.29 -15.01
CA GLU A 81 -15.21 0.33 -14.46
C GLU A 81 -14.75 1.78 -14.17
N LEU A 82 -15.07 2.70 -15.08
CA LEU A 82 -14.67 4.11 -14.95
C LEU A 82 -15.53 4.88 -13.95
N CYS A 83 -16.85 4.67 -14.07
CA CYS A 83 -17.89 5.49 -13.48
C CYS A 83 -18.91 4.67 -12.65
N GLY A 84 -18.68 3.37 -12.42
CA GLY A 84 -19.44 2.61 -11.43
C GLY A 84 -18.89 2.81 -10.01
N GLY A 85 -19.57 2.20 -9.04
CA GLY A 85 -19.21 2.30 -7.63
C GLY A 85 -19.55 3.64 -6.99
N ASP A 86 -19.19 3.78 -5.73
CA ASP A 86 -19.28 5.06 -5.03
C ASP A 86 -18.19 6.00 -5.59
N GLN A 87 -18.60 7.15 -6.11
CA GLN A 87 -17.68 8.21 -6.57
C GLN A 87 -17.61 9.38 -5.58
N GLY A 88 -18.43 9.35 -4.53
CA GLY A 88 -18.53 10.39 -3.53
C GLY A 88 -17.53 10.17 -2.41
N PHE A 89 -16.23 10.02 -2.71
CA PHE A 89 -15.18 10.03 -1.70
C PHE A 89 -13.86 10.62 -2.19
N VAL A 90 -13.10 11.18 -1.26
CA VAL A 90 -11.68 11.55 -1.43
C VAL A 90 -10.82 10.59 -0.66
N VAL A 91 -9.61 10.37 -1.15
CA VAL A 91 -8.63 9.55 -0.49
C VAL A 91 -7.40 10.38 -0.17
N GLY A 92 -6.85 10.17 1.01
CA GLY A 92 -5.54 10.69 1.41
C GLY A 92 -4.64 9.52 1.77
N PHE A 93 -3.39 9.57 1.31
CA PHE A 93 -2.35 8.69 1.79
C PHE A 93 -1.49 9.45 2.79
N ASN A 94 -1.34 8.88 3.98
CA ASN A 94 -0.42 9.39 4.98
C ASN A 94 0.93 8.67 4.82
N PRO A 95 2.00 9.35 4.37
CA PRO A 95 3.31 8.71 4.19
C PRO A 95 3.97 8.29 5.50
N GLU A 96 3.62 8.92 6.62
CA GLU A 96 4.19 8.58 7.93
C GLU A 96 3.59 7.29 8.49
N THR A 97 2.25 7.16 8.46
CA THR A 97 1.55 5.95 8.94
C THR A 97 1.45 4.86 7.88
N GLN A 98 1.70 5.19 6.62
CA GLN A 98 1.52 4.33 5.44
C GLN A 98 0.08 3.81 5.29
N LEU A 99 -0.88 4.54 5.87
CA LEU A 99 -2.31 4.23 5.77
C LEU A 99 -2.99 5.09 4.71
N THR A 100 -4.00 4.49 4.10
CA THR A 100 -4.87 5.16 3.14
C THR A 100 -6.23 5.42 3.78
N HIS A 101 -6.55 6.69 4.01
CA HIS A 101 -7.80 7.13 4.58
C HIS A 101 -8.75 7.58 3.47
N ALA A 102 -10.03 7.30 3.62
CA ALA A 102 -11.08 7.80 2.75
C ALA A 102 -12.05 8.69 3.54
N LEU A 103 -12.58 9.72 2.88
CA LEU A 103 -13.66 10.55 3.39
C LEU A 103 -14.71 10.69 2.29
N ASN A 104 -15.96 10.37 2.61
CA ASN A 104 -17.04 10.54 1.65
C ASN A 104 -17.21 12.03 1.29
N THR A 105 -17.09 12.37 0.02
CA THR A 105 -17.34 13.69 -0.52
C THR A 105 -18.79 13.84 -0.93
N PRO A 106 -19.39 15.01 -0.68
CA PRO A 106 -20.60 15.40 -1.39
C PRO A 106 -20.30 15.45 -2.90
N SER A 107 -21.23 14.96 -3.72
CA SER A 107 -21.02 14.72 -5.15
C SER A 107 -20.73 15.99 -5.97
N SER A 108 -19.71 15.94 -6.85
CA SER A 108 -19.76 16.43 -8.25
C SER A 108 -18.38 16.49 -8.93
N LEU A 109 -18.28 15.83 -10.09
CA LEU A 109 -17.62 16.28 -11.33
C LEU A 109 -16.16 16.77 -11.26
N ASP A 110 -15.26 15.98 -11.86
CA ASP A 110 -13.98 16.32 -12.51
C ASP A 110 -12.70 15.64 -11.97
N ILE A 111 -11.84 15.28 -12.94
CA ILE A 111 -10.37 15.06 -12.86
C ILE A 111 -9.88 13.60 -12.72
N GLY A 112 -9.50 12.98 -13.87
CA GLY A 112 -8.15 13.09 -14.45
C GLY A 112 -6.99 12.26 -13.85
N ARG A 113 -6.66 11.13 -14.48
CA ARG A 113 -5.74 10.01 -14.12
C ARG A 113 -4.22 10.29 -13.99
N ASN A 114 -3.60 9.72 -12.94
CA ASN A 114 -2.38 8.88 -12.96
C ASN A 114 -2.20 8.19 -11.57
N LEU A 115 -2.42 6.86 -11.49
CA LEU A 115 -2.81 6.18 -10.23
C LEU A 115 -1.66 5.98 -9.21
N THR A 116 -1.79 6.65 -8.07
CA THR A 116 -1.07 6.50 -6.80
C THR A 116 -1.67 5.37 -5.93
N MET A 117 -1.04 5.03 -4.79
CA MET A 117 -1.57 4.01 -3.85
C MET A 117 -3.00 4.32 -3.36
N SER A 118 -3.32 5.60 -3.21
CA SER A 118 -4.69 6.07 -2.94
C SER A 118 -5.66 5.71 -4.06
N GLU A 119 -5.22 5.84 -5.30
CA GLU A 119 -6.01 5.52 -6.48
C GLU A 119 -6.16 3.99 -6.71
N LEU A 120 -5.16 3.18 -6.35
CA LEU A 120 -5.28 1.72 -6.30
C LEU A 120 -6.31 1.27 -5.25
N ALA A 121 -6.34 1.95 -4.10
CA ALA A 121 -7.31 1.70 -3.05
C ALA A 121 -8.74 2.09 -3.49
N VAL A 122 -8.88 3.22 -4.21
CA VAL A 122 -10.15 3.63 -4.87
C VAL A 122 -10.58 2.59 -5.91
N GLU A 123 -9.68 2.14 -6.78
CA GLU A 123 -9.96 1.14 -7.83
C GLU A 123 -10.46 -0.18 -7.24
N SER A 124 -9.82 -0.66 -6.17
CA SER A 124 -10.24 -1.87 -5.46
C SER A 124 -11.63 -1.76 -4.82
N HIS A 125 -12.07 -0.54 -4.49
CA HIS A 125 -13.36 -0.29 -3.85
C HIS A 125 -14.47 0.04 -4.86
N LYS A 126 -14.12 0.56 -6.04
CA LYS A 126 -15.08 0.87 -7.12
C LYS A 126 -15.94 -0.32 -7.57
N ALA A 127 -15.42 -1.55 -7.45
CA ALA A 127 -16.18 -2.77 -7.76
C ALA A 127 -17.01 -3.32 -6.57
N THR A 128 -16.88 -2.75 -5.38
CA THR A 128 -17.51 -3.23 -4.14
C THR A 128 -18.20 -2.08 -3.39
N SER A 129 -19.15 -1.43 -4.05
CA SER A 129 -20.10 -0.57 -3.32
C SER A 129 -21.04 -1.46 -2.49
N PRO A 130 -21.45 -1.04 -1.28
CA PRO A 130 -22.51 -1.71 -0.52
C PRO A 130 -23.82 -1.87 -1.29
N GLU A 131 -23.99 -1.14 -2.40
CA GLU A 131 -25.12 -1.26 -3.33
C GLU A 131 -24.98 -2.43 -4.32
N THR A 132 -23.76 -2.88 -4.62
CA THR A 132 -23.49 -4.00 -5.56
C THR A 132 -23.14 -5.31 -4.86
N THR A 133 -22.58 -5.27 -3.65
CA THR A 133 -22.35 -6.44 -2.79
C THR A 133 -22.55 -6.08 -1.31
N PRO A 134 -23.79 -6.17 -0.79
CA PRO A 134 -24.08 -5.91 0.61
C PRO A 134 -23.21 -6.79 1.53
N GLY A 135 -22.43 -6.16 2.42
CA GLY A 135 -21.64 -6.84 3.46
C GLY A 135 -20.15 -7.04 3.19
N GLN A 136 -19.60 -6.52 2.07
CA GLN A 136 -18.15 -6.52 1.86
C GLN A 136 -17.51 -5.23 2.40
N PHE A 137 -16.51 -5.39 3.27
CA PHE A 137 -15.68 -4.29 3.78
C PHE A 137 -14.68 -3.84 2.71
N PRO A 138 -14.28 -2.55 2.68
CA PRO A 138 -13.22 -2.08 1.79
C PRO A 138 -11.91 -2.85 2.03
N THR A 139 -11.16 -3.11 0.96
CA THR A 139 -9.94 -3.94 1.03
C THR A 139 -8.73 -3.17 1.59
N TYR A 140 -8.61 -1.89 1.26
CA TYR A 140 -7.46 -1.04 1.65
C TYR A 140 -7.85 0.27 2.36
N LEU A 141 -9.13 0.63 2.39
CA LEU A 141 -9.57 1.96 2.86
C LEU A 141 -10.06 1.92 4.29
N LEU A 142 -9.56 2.85 5.11
CA LEU A 142 -10.15 3.21 6.40
C LEU A 142 -10.94 4.51 6.23
N PHE A 143 -12.25 4.44 6.43
CA PHE A 143 -13.11 5.62 6.32
C PHE A 143 -13.08 6.45 7.60
N SER A 144 -12.67 7.71 7.47
CA SER A 144 -12.75 8.68 8.55
C SER A 144 -14.20 9.14 8.73
N THR A 145 -14.61 9.40 9.98
CA THR A 145 -16.00 9.78 10.32
C THR A 145 -16.40 11.15 9.81
N ASP A 146 -15.45 12.07 9.69
CA ASP A 146 -15.67 13.46 9.33
C ASP A 146 -14.39 14.10 8.76
N LYS A 147 -14.52 15.32 8.23
CA LYS A 147 -13.42 16.05 7.59
C LYS A 147 -12.25 16.37 8.52
N ASN A 148 -12.52 16.69 9.79
CA ASN A 148 -11.45 17.02 10.74
C ASN A 148 -10.68 15.76 11.09
N THR A 149 -11.40 14.66 11.33
CA THR A 149 -10.79 13.34 11.56
C THR A 149 -9.96 12.90 10.34
N PHE A 150 -10.47 13.05 9.12
CA PHE A 150 -9.70 12.77 7.90
C PHE A 150 -8.43 13.61 7.77
N SER A 151 -8.50 14.91 8.08
CA SER A 151 -7.34 15.79 8.06
C SER A 151 -6.30 15.38 9.12
N ASN A 152 -6.76 15.02 10.31
CA ASN A 152 -5.90 14.54 11.39
C ASN A 152 -5.27 13.19 11.02
N ASP A 153 -6.06 12.25 10.51
CA ASP A 153 -5.62 10.94 10.07
C ASP A 153 -4.54 11.04 8.97
N ASN A 154 -4.68 11.99 8.04
CA ASN A 154 -3.70 12.23 6.97
C ASN A 154 -2.39 12.90 7.41
N THR A 155 -2.35 13.49 8.61
CA THR A 155 -1.18 14.23 9.13
C THR A 155 -0.58 13.61 10.38
N ARG A 156 -1.21 12.55 10.90
CA ARG A 156 -0.79 11.84 12.10
C ARG A 156 0.55 11.14 11.91
N SER A 157 1.40 11.13 12.93
CA SER A 157 2.63 10.30 12.92
C SER A 157 2.32 8.85 13.26
N ILE A 158 3.18 7.91 12.83
CA ILE A 158 3.04 6.51 13.22
C ILE A 158 3.18 6.31 14.75
N GLU A 159 3.92 7.18 15.43
CA GLU A 159 4.04 7.14 16.89
C GLU A 159 2.67 7.33 17.56
N LEU A 160 1.93 8.36 17.13
CA LEU A 160 0.61 8.64 17.67
C LEU A 160 -0.39 7.55 17.23
N GLU A 161 -0.33 7.11 15.97
CA GLU A 161 -1.21 6.05 15.45
C GLU A 161 -1.06 4.75 16.24
N SER A 162 0.18 4.28 16.39
CA SER A 162 0.49 3.06 17.13
C SER A 162 0.15 3.17 18.61
N GLY A 163 0.19 4.38 19.17
CA GLY A 163 -0.21 4.67 20.55
C GLY A 163 -1.71 4.62 20.83
N MET A 164 -2.56 4.76 19.81
CA MET A 164 -4.02 4.63 19.99
C MET A 164 -4.49 3.17 20.00
N ILE A 165 -3.65 2.23 19.59
CA ILE A 165 -3.98 0.80 19.54
C ILE A 165 -3.58 0.18 20.88
N PRO A 166 -4.54 -0.16 21.77
CA PRO A 166 -4.26 -0.55 23.15
C PRO A 166 -3.81 -2.02 23.29
N PHE A 167 -3.38 -2.64 22.19
CA PHE A 167 -2.94 -4.03 22.12
C PHE A 167 -1.89 -4.22 21.03
N CYS A 168 -1.16 -5.33 21.09
CA CYS A 168 -0.27 -5.73 20.00
C CYS A 168 -1.09 -6.57 19.00
N ILE A 169 -1.34 -6.03 17.80
CA ILE A 169 -2.29 -6.61 16.82
C ILE A 169 -2.00 -8.08 16.55
N GLU A 170 -0.74 -8.41 16.25
CA GLU A 170 -0.35 -9.76 15.89
C GLU A 170 -0.60 -10.76 17.02
N THR A 171 -0.22 -10.43 18.26
CA THR A 171 -0.34 -11.35 19.41
C THR A 171 -1.76 -11.48 19.93
N GLU A 172 -2.57 -10.41 19.83
CA GLU A 172 -3.91 -10.36 20.45
C GLU A 172 -5.05 -10.66 19.47
N ILE A 173 -4.89 -10.32 18.18
CA ILE A 173 -5.91 -10.54 17.15
C ILE A 173 -5.47 -11.65 16.17
N MET A 174 -4.26 -11.60 15.63
CA MET A 174 -3.90 -12.55 14.56
C MET A 174 -3.55 -13.94 15.12
N ASN A 175 -2.97 -14.00 16.30
CA ASN A 175 -2.62 -15.24 16.98
C ASN A 175 -3.90 -16.00 17.42
N PRO A 176 -4.04 -17.30 17.12
CA PRO A 176 -5.18 -18.12 17.58
C PRO A 176 -5.38 -18.16 19.09
N ALA A 177 -4.32 -17.92 19.88
CA ALA A 177 -4.38 -17.85 21.34
C ALA A 177 -4.68 -16.43 21.86
N GLY A 178 -4.72 -15.42 20.99
CA GLY A 178 -4.97 -14.03 21.33
C GLY A 178 -6.41 -13.78 21.81
N ARG A 179 -6.59 -12.79 22.69
CA ARG A 179 -7.91 -12.51 23.31
C ARG A 179 -8.97 -12.12 22.30
N TYR A 180 -8.57 -11.46 21.21
CA TYR A 180 -9.46 -10.86 20.21
C TYR A 180 -9.46 -11.62 18.89
N HIS A 181 -8.92 -12.85 18.85
CA HIS A 181 -8.79 -13.61 17.60
C HIS A 181 -10.09 -13.82 16.84
N ASN A 182 -11.19 -14.02 17.56
CA ASN A 182 -12.52 -14.25 17.00
C ASN A 182 -13.42 -13.01 17.04
N ASP A 183 -12.86 -11.82 17.27
CA ASP A 183 -13.64 -10.57 17.31
C ASP A 183 -14.04 -10.15 15.89
N THR A 184 -15.33 -10.22 15.60
CA THR A 184 -15.87 -9.97 14.26
C THR A 184 -15.75 -8.51 13.81
N ALA A 185 -15.55 -7.57 14.73
CA ALA A 185 -15.34 -6.16 14.40
C ALA A 185 -13.85 -5.87 14.09
N LEU A 186 -12.93 -6.52 14.80
CA LEU A 186 -11.50 -6.29 14.66
C LEU A 186 -10.86 -7.05 13.48
N ILE A 187 -11.41 -8.20 13.09
CA ILE A 187 -10.87 -9.01 11.98
C ILE A 187 -10.87 -8.23 10.64
N PRO A 188 -11.98 -7.61 10.19
CA PRO A 188 -11.98 -6.85 8.93
C PRO A 188 -11.01 -5.67 8.96
N TRP A 189 -10.98 -4.93 10.07
CA TRP A 189 -10.05 -3.81 10.26
C TRP A 189 -8.58 -4.26 10.20
N THR A 190 -8.24 -5.35 10.91
CA THR A 190 -6.88 -5.92 10.89
C THR A 190 -6.49 -6.39 9.49
N SER A 191 -7.44 -6.95 8.73
CA SER A 191 -7.19 -7.37 7.36
C SER A 191 -6.84 -6.19 6.43
N ILE A 192 -7.43 -5.01 6.66
CA ILE A 192 -7.10 -3.77 5.93
C ILE A 192 -5.67 -3.33 6.27
N LEU A 193 -5.28 -3.38 7.56
CA LEU A 193 -3.93 -3.04 7.99
C LEU A 193 -2.86 -3.97 7.41
N ILE A 194 -3.10 -5.28 7.41
CA ILE A 194 -2.18 -6.27 6.82
C ILE A 194 -2.00 -5.98 5.33
N ARG A 195 -3.09 -5.70 4.61
CA ARG A 195 -3.04 -5.43 3.17
C ARG A 195 -2.34 -4.10 2.84
N ASN A 196 -2.56 -3.05 3.64
CA ASN A 196 -1.81 -1.80 3.49
C ASN A 196 -0.32 -2.01 3.82
N SER A 197 0.00 -2.77 4.87
CA SER A 197 1.38 -3.14 5.21
C SER A 197 2.06 -3.86 4.06
N ALA A 198 1.40 -4.87 3.51
CA ALA A 198 1.86 -5.66 2.37
C ALA A 198 2.11 -4.79 1.13
N ALA A 199 1.17 -3.91 0.80
CA ALA A 199 1.33 -3.00 -0.32
C ALA A 199 2.45 -1.96 -0.09
N SER A 200 2.63 -1.46 1.13
CA SER A 200 3.68 -0.49 1.47
C SER A 200 5.10 -1.02 1.27
N VAL A 201 5.28 -2.34 1.36
CA VAL A 201 6.56 -3.02 1.14
C VAL A 201 6.65 -3.69 -0.25
N GLY A 202 5.71 -3.41 -1.16
CA GLY A 202 5.70 -3.94 -2.52
C GLY A 202 5.29 -5.42 -2.64
N LEU A 203 4.64 -5.99 -1.62
CA LEU A 203 4.16 -7.37 -1.59
C LEU A 203 2.62 -7.44 -1.63
N HIS A 204 1.99 -6.88 -2.67
CA HIS A 204 0.52 -6.69 -2.75
C HIS A 204 -0.34 -7.94 -2.48
N ASP A 205 0.20 -9.13 -2.75
CA ASP A 205 -0.50 -10.40 -2.55
C ASP A 205 -0.33 -11.00 -1.16
N ALA A 206 0.56 -10.44 -0.33
CA ALA A 206 0.80 -10.97 0.99
C ALA A 206 -0.44 -10.84 1.89
N ARG A 207 -0.73 -11.89 2.66
CA ARG A 207 -1.90 -11.97 3.56
C ARG A 207 -1.54 -12.29 5.00
N SER A 208 -0.26 -12.56 5.27
CA SER A 208 0.23 -12.91 6.61
C SER A 208 1.50 -12.14 6.96
N CYS A 209 1.73 -11.94 8.25
CA CYS A 209 2.96 -11.34 8.75
C CYS A 209 4.20 -12.15 8.36
N GLU A 210 4.07 -13.49 8.35
CA GLU A 210 5.12 -14.43 7.98
C GLU A 210 5.67 -14.17 6.57
N GLU A 211 4.80 -13.97 5.58
CA GLU A 211 5.17 -13.67 4.19
C GLU A 211 5.96 -12.35 4.06
N MET A 212 5.80 -11.44 5.03
CA MET A 212 6.43 -10.11 5.05
C MET A 212 7.64 -10.02 5.98
N ARG A 213 8.03 -11.09 6.70
CA ARG A 213 9.10 -11.07 7.72
C ARG A 213 10.40 -10.44 7.21
N GLY A 214 10.79 -10.75 5.98
CA GLY A 214 12.03 -10.23 5.36
C GLY A 214 12.05 -8.71 5.18
N MET A 215 10.90 -8.05 5.24
CA MET A 215 10.78 -6.61 5.06
C MET A 215 10.85 -5.83 6.39
N CYS A 216 10.74 -6.47 7.55
CA CYS A 216 10.61 -5.81 8.86
C CYS A 216 11.73 -4.83 9.26
N SER A 217 12.93 -5.00 8.67
CA SER A 217 14.09 -4.13 8.90
C SER A 217 14.17 -2.96 7.91
N GLY A 218 13.29 -2.91 6.93
CA GLY A 218 13.18 -1.83 5.96
C GLY A 218 12.63 -0.57 6.60
N VAL A 219 13.10 0.57 6.13
CA VAL A 219 12.59 1.88 6.47
C VAL A 219 11.06 1.96 6.25
N GLU A 220 10.61 1.50 5.08
CA GLU A 220 9.22 1.52 4.61
C GLU A 220 8.31 0.48 5.32
N SER A 221 8.74 -0.08 6.45
CA SER A 221 8.00 -1.12 7.18
C SER A 221 7.43 -0.63 8.51
N ARG A 222 7.10 0.66 8.61
CA ARG A 222 6.54 1.25 9.83
C ARG A 222 5.16 0.66 10.14
N LEU A 223 4.26 0.66 9.15
CA LEU A 223 2.94 0.05 9.30
C LEU A 223 3.02 -1.46 9.48
N LEU A 224 3.98 -2.09 8.78
CA LEU A 224 4.26 -3.51 8.96
C LEU A 224 4.69 -3.82 10.40
N ARG A 225 5.56 -3.02 11.03
CA ARG A 225 5.94 -3.19 12.45
C ARG A 225 4.80 -2.92 13.42
N MET A 226 3.87 -2.04 13.07
CA MET A 226 2.67 -1.77 13.88
C MET A 226 1.71 -2.95 13.85
N THR A 227 1.50 -3.52 12.67
CA THR A 227 0.54 -4.61 12.43
C THR A 227 1.13 -5.97 12.85
N CYS A 228 2.39 -6.22 12.48
CA CYS A 228 3.15 -7.46 12.65
C CYS A 228 4.25 -7.28 13.71
N GLY A 229 3.86 -6.79 14.89
CA GLY A 229 4.80 -6.48 15.96
C GLY A 229 5.61 -7.68 16.45
N GLU A 230 5.06 -8.89 16.47
CA GLU A 230 5.77 -10.09 16.92
C GLU A 230 6.73 -10.60 15.83
N THR A 231 6.25 -10.78 14.60
CA THR A 231 7.07 -11.22 13.46
C THR A 231 8.20 -10.25 13.16
N CYS A 232 7.98 -8.95 13.35
CA CYS A 232 9.02 -7.94 13.20
C CYS A 232 9.87 -7.73 14.46
N GLY A 233 9.66 -8.49 15.53
CA GLY A 233 10.50 -8.47 16.73
C GLY A 233 10.30 -7.26 17.66
N CYS A 234 9.20 -6.52 17.54
CA CYS A 234 8.82 -5.47 18.50
C CYS A 234 8.48 -6.04 19.90
N THR A 235 8.10 -7.32 19.99
CA THR A 235 7.81 -8.03 21.26
C THR A 235 9.02 -8.77 21.83
N ASP A 236 10.15 -8.78 21.11
CA ASP A 236 11.38 -9.45 21.51
C ASP A 236 12.47 -8.42 21.85
N PRO A 237 12.92 -8.34 23.12
CA PRO A 237 13.96 -7.40 23.55
C PRO A 237 15.36 -7.81 23.08
N TYR A 238 15.51 -8.93 22.35
CA TYR A 238 16.76 -9.39 21.76
C TYR A 238 16.83 -9.27 20.23
N SER A 239 15.74 -8.88 19.57
CA SER A 239 15.71 -8.65 18.11
C SER A 239 16.61 -7.48 17.67
N SER A 240 16.84 -7.30 16.36
CA SER A 240 17.62 -6.15 15.84
C SER A 240 17.07 -4.81 16.35
N PRO A 241 17.89 -3.94 17.00
CA PRO A 241 17.41 -2.71 17.63
C PRO A 241 16.84 -1.63 16.71
N PHE A 242 17.26 -1.60 15.45
CA PHE A 242 16.80 -0.58 14.49
C PHE A 242 15.30 -0.68 14.26
N TYR A 243 14.65 0.48 14.29
CA TYR A 243 13.23 0.66 14.10
C TYR A 243 12.32 -0.03 15.12
N LYS A 244 12.86 -0.55 16.23
CA LYS A 244 12.08 -1.19 17.31
C LYS A 244 11.63 -0.19 18.38
N VAL A 245 11.07 0.92 17.92
CA VAL A 245 10.61 2.04 18.75
C VAL A 245 9.24 2.51 18.27
N ALA A 246 8.49 3.21 19.12
CA ALA A 246 7.15 3.69 18.79
C ALA A 246 7.15 4.64 17.58
N ALA A 247 8.13 5.54 17.49
CA ALA A 247 8.31 6.44 16.35
C ALA A 247 8.55 5.74 15.01
N GLN A 248 8.89 4.44 15.03
CA GLN A 248 9.14 3.65 13.83
C GLN A 248 8.11 2.54 13.64
N GLY A 249 6.99 2.61 14.36
CA GLY A 249 5.80 1.78 14.15
C GLY A 249 5.62 0.65 15.15
N CYS A 250 6.54 0.37 16.08
CA CYS A 250 6.25 -0.63 17.10
C CYS A 250 5.22 -0.12 18.11
N ALA A 251 4.04 -0.74 18.18
CA ALA A 251 3.01 -0.34 19.12
C ALA A 251 3.52 -0.38 20.58
N PRO A 252 3.20 0.62 21.43
CA PRO A 252 3.66 0.66 22.82
C PRO A 252 3.34 -0.60 23.60
N THR A 253 2.19 -1.23 23.33
CA THR A 253 1.81 -2.50 23.97
C THR A 253 2.73 -3.65 23.57
N CYS A 254 3.17 -3.72 22.31
CA CYS A 254 4.18 -4.71 21.88
C CYS A 254 5.53 -4.47 22.60
N LEU A 255 5.95 -3.21 22.73
CA LEU A 255 7.19 -2.84 23.45
C LEU A 255 7.11 -3.18 24.95
N GLN A 256 5.93 -3.05 25.57
CA GLN A 256 5.71 -3.49 26.94
C GLN A 256 5.84 -5.01 27.09
N LEU A 257 5.39 -5.80 26.10
CA LEU A 257 5.61 -7.25 26.09
C LEU A 257 7.10 -7.58 26.02
N ALA A 258 7.87 -6.86 25.20
CA ALA A 258 9.33 -7.00 25.13
C ALA A 258 10.00 -6.66 26.47
N GLN A 259 9.58 -5.56 27.12
CA GLN A 259 10.11 -5.19 28.42
C GLN A 259 9.74 -6.22 29.51
N ALA A 260 8.54 -6.79 29.44
CA ALA A 260 8.12 -7.83 30.37
C ALA A 260 8.95 -9.11 30.20
N SER A 261 9.24 -9.53 28.97
CA SER A 261 10.08 -10.71 28.70
C SER A 261 11.55 -10.47 29.10
N LEU A 262 12.05 -9.24 29.00
CA LEU A 262 13.40 -8.87 29.42
C LEU A 262 13.64 -9.12 30.93
N SER A 263 12.60 -9.04 31.77
CA SER A 263 12.72 -9.27 33.21
C SER A 263 13.25 -10.67 33.55
N GLY A 264 12.93 -11.69 32.73
CA GLY A 264 13.44 -13.05 32.86
C GLY A 264 14.79 -13.31 32.18
N GLY A 265 15.36 -12.30 31.53
CA GLY A 265 16.60 -12.39 30.75
C GLY A 265 17.87 -12.58 31.59
N SER A 266 18.92 -13.11 30.98
CA SER A 266 20.25 -13.19 31.58
C SER A 266 20.96 -11.83 31.56
N CYS A 267 21.70 -11.51 32.63
CA CYS A 267 22.59 -10.35 32.68
C CYS A 267 23.96 -10.67 32.03
N GLU A 268 23.92 -11.14 30.79
CA GLU A 268 25.10 -11.46 29.98
C GLU A 268 25.00 -10.68 28.68
N ASP A 269 26.13 -10.18 28.20
CA ASP A 269 26.21 -9.51 26.92
C ASP A 269 25.98 -10.51 25.79
N ALA A 270 25.21 -10.10 24.77
CA ALA A 270 24.93 -10.90 23.59
C ALA A 270 26.23 -11.28 22.87
N ALA A 271 26.23 -12.46 22.27
CA ALA A 271 27.34 -12.91 21.45
C ALA A 271 27.42 -12.09 20.15
N THR A 272 28.63 -11.98 19.60
CA THR A 272 28.87 -11.34 18.29
C THR A 272 28.44 -12.28 17.15
N ASP A 273 27.15 -12.52 17.02
CA ASP A 273 26.54 -13.44 16.06
C ASP A 273 26.08 -12.75 14.76
N ALA A 274 25.35 -13.49 13.91
CA ALA A 274 24.87 -13.00 12.63
C ALA A 274 23.88 -11.84 12.78
N ASP A 275 23.03 -11.85 13.81
CA ASP A 275 22.03 -10.80 14.04
C ASP A 275 22.70 -9.51 14.51
N TRP A 276 23.71 -9.63 15.37
CA TRP A 276 24.58 -8.50 15.74
C TRP A 276 25.30 -7.90 14.52
N GLN A 277 25.84 -8.74 13.63
CA GLN A 277 26.47 -8.27 12.39
C GLN A 277 25.46 -7.58 11.46
N ALA A 278 24.25 -8.13 11.34
CA ALA A 278 23.19 -7.58 10.50
C ALA A 278 22.79 -6.18 10.99
N PHE A 279 22.60 -6.00 12.31
CA PHE A 279 22.29 -4.69 12.91
C PHE A 279 23.30 -3.60 12.50
N TRP A 280 24.59 -3.88 12.60
CA TRP A 280 25.61 -2.89 12.25
C TRP A 280 25.80 -2.70 10.74
N THR A 281 25.43 -3.70 9.94
CA THR A 281 25.47 -3.59 8.48
C THR A 281 24.38 -2.64 7.96
N THR A 282 23.24 -2.53 8.66
CA THR A 282 22.14 -1.62 8.28
C THR A 282 22.31 -0.19 8.82
N PHE A 283 23.30 0.07 9.69
CA PHE A 283 23.58 1.40 10.24
C PHE A 283 23.63 2.55 9.20
N PRO A 284 24.42 2.49 8.10
CA PRO A 284 24.48 3.58 7.14
C PRO A 284 23.13 3.91 6.51
N GLU A 285 22.35 2.89 6.16
CA GLU A 285 21.02 3.07 5.55
C GLU A 285 20.05 3.70 6.55
N ALA A 286 20.03 3.17 7.78
CA ALA A 286 19.11 3.65 8.82
C ALA A 286 19.36 5.10 9.23
N VAL A 287 20.63 5.47 9.40
CA VAL A 287 21.01 6.84 9.75
C VAL A 287 20.83 7.78 8.54
N SER A 288 21.13 7.33 7.32
CA SER A 288 20.90 8.12 6.11
C SER A 288 19.43 8.48 5.94
N TYR A 289 18.56 7.50 6.14
CA TYR A 289 17.13 7.75 6.07
C TYR A 289 16.65 8.69 7.16
N PHE A 290 17.10 8.50 8.40
CA PHE A 290 16.74 9.36 9.54
C PHE A 290 17.05 10.84 9.27
N TYR A 291 18.19 11.15 8.64
CA TYR A 291 18.57 12.51 8.28
C TYR A 291 18.04 12.97 6.91
N GLY A 292 17.44 12.09 6.12
CA GLY A 292 17.02 12.38 4.75
C GLY A 292 18.19 12.66 3.78
N THR A 293 19.42 12.24 4.12
CA THR A 293 20.61 12.44 3.29
C THR A 293 21.57 11.26 3.45
N ASP A 294 22.31 10.91 2.40
CA ASP A 294 23.33 9.85 2.47
C ASP A 294 24.46 10.26 3.43
N VAL A 295 24.49 9.64 4.62
CA VAL A 295 25.50 9.99 5.62
C VAL A 295 26.89 9.52 5.25
N THR A 296 27.03 8.57 4.32
CA THR A 296 28.33 8.03 3.90
C THR A 296 29.17 9.05 3.15
N GLN A 297 28.53 10.12 2.64
CA GLN A 297 29.18 11.24 1.95
C GLN A 297 29.58 12.39 2.88
N THR A 298 29.26 12.29 4.17
CA THR A 298 29.57 13.35 5.15
C THR A 298 30.99 13.24 5.68
N ALA A 299 31.55 14.36 6.15
CA ALA A 299 32.89 14.39 6.74
C ALA A 299 33.03 13.56 8.03
N LEU A 300 31.91 13.24 8.70
CA LEU A 300 31.88 12.44 9.93
C LEU A 300 31.89 10.93 9.66
N TRP A 301 31.57 10.50 8.43
CA TRP A 301 31.43 9.08 8.09
C TRP A 301 32.67 8.23 8.41
N PRO A 302 33.93 8.66 8.16
CA PRO A 302 35.08 7.84 8.51
C PRO A 302 35.15 7.50 10.00
N ILE A 303 34.77 8.44 10.87
CA ILE A 303 34.75 8.25 12.34
C ILE A 303 33.60 7.31 12.71
N ALA A 304 32.39 7.56 12.19
CA ALA A 304 31.23 6.70 12.43
C ALA A 304 31.48 5.26 11.96
N ASN A 305 32.03 5.07 10.77
CA ASN A 305 32.39 3.75 10.23
C ASN A 305 33.45 3.06 11.10
N GLN A 306 34.46 3.79 11.62
CA GLN A 306 35.42 3.21 12.56
C GLN A 306 34.72 2.67 13.82
N THR A 307 33.78 3.44 14.38
CA THR A 307 32.98 3.00 15.54
C THR A 307 32.14 1.77 15.19
N VAL A 308 31.47 1.75 14.03
CA VAL A 308 30.68 0.60 13.55
C VAL A 308 31.56 -0.64 13.37
N GLN A 309 32.75 -0.51 12.77
CA GLN A 309 33.68 -1.64 12.62
C GLN A 309 34.15 -2.18 13.97
N ALA A 310 34.43 -1.30 14.94
CA ALA A 310 34.80 -1.73 16.29
C ALA A 310 33.65 -2.49 16.98
N LEU A 311 32.41 -2.02 16.84
CA LEU A 311 31.23 -2.68 17.39
C LEU A 311 30.96 -4.03 16.72
N ARG A 312 31.23 -4.15 15.42
CA ARG A 312 31.17 -5.43 14.70
C ARG A 312 32.23 -6.42 15.14
N GLN A 313 33.46 -5.96 15.40
CA GLN A 313 34.58 -6.82 15.76
C GLN A 313 34.54 -7.25 17.22
N ASP A 314 34.32 -6.29 18.12
CA ASP A 314 34.48 -6.48 19.57
C ASP A 314 33.13 -6.66 20.30
N GLY A 315 32.01 -6.62 19.56
CA GLY A 315 30.67 -6.83 20.13
C GLY A 315 30.28 -5.77 21.16
N CYS A 316 29.58 -6.20 22.20
CA CYS A 316 29.15 -5.35 23.31
C CYS A 316 30.32 -4.62 24.00
N ALA A 317 31.51 -5.23 24.07
CA ALA A 317 32.66 -4.63 24.76
C ALA A 317 33.12 -3.29 24.15
N ALA A 318 32.87 -3.07 22.85
CA ALA A 318 33.17 -1.79 22.20
C ALA A 318 32.30 -0.63 22.71
N LEU A 319 31.12 -0.89 23.29
CA LEU A 319 30.25 0.17 23.84
C LEU A 319 30.91 0.95 24.99
N THR A 320 31.83 0.33 25.72
CA THR A 320 32.60 1.02 26.77
C THR A 320 33.57 2.07 26.22
N ARG A 321 34.07 1.88 24.99
CA ARG A 321 34.97 2.82 24.29
C ARG A 321 34.20 3.83 23.45
N PHE A 322 33.04 3.43 22.93
CA PHE A 322 32.18 4.24 22.07
C PHE A 322 30.76 4.26 22.64
N PRO A 323 30.51 4.99 23.76
CA PRO A 323 29.21 4.98 24.43
C PRO A 323 28.12 5.73 23.66
N THR A 324 28.52 6.65 22.78
CA THR A 324 27.63 7.52 22.00
C THR A 324 27.83 7.31 20.51
N ASP A 325 26.73 7.37 19.76
CA ASP A 325 26.78 7.47 18.30
C ASP A 325 27.30 8.84 17.87
N VAL A 326 28.31 8.86 17.01
CA VAL A 326 28.93 10.09 16.51
C VAL A 326 27.97 10.87 15.60
N MET A 327 27.03 10.19 14.94
CA MET A 327 26.10 10.82 14.00
C MET A 327 24.92 11.45 14.73
N THR A 328 24.23 10.68 15.58
CA THR A 328 23.02 11.12 16.29
C THR A 328 23.28 11.74 17.66
N ASN A 329 24.49 11.61 18.19
CA ASN A 329 24.84 11.96 19.57
C ASN A 329 23.99 11.22 20.63
N ALA A 330 23.30 10.14 20.25
CA ALA A 330 22.53 9.32 21.16
C ALA A 330 23.45 8.34 21.90
N GLU A 331 23.19 8.09 23.18
CA GLU A 331 23.85 7.02 23.93
C GLU A 331 23.29 5.66 23.49
N TRP A 332 24.16 4.77 23.04
CA TRP A 332 23.75 3.44 22.56
C TRP A 332 22.97 2.64 23.59
N CYS A 333 23.43 2.68 24.85
CA CYS A 333 22.83 1.97 25.96
C CYS A 333 21.48 2.53 26.37
N SER A 334 21.19 3.80 26.09
CA SER A 334 19.93 4.47 26.41
C SER A 334 18.97 4.48 25.22
N GLY A 335 19.46 4.13 24.03
CA GLY A 335 18.67 4.11 22.80
C GLY A 335 18.39 5.52 22.25
N MET A 336 17.68 5.54 21.14
CA MET A 336 17.15 6.76 20.54
C MET A 336 15.66 6.52 20.24
N PRO A 337 14.72 7.12 21.00
CA PRO A 337 13.29 6.86 20.86
C PRO A 337 12.74 7.06 19.43
N GLN A 338 13.45 7.85 18.63
CA GLN A 338 13.10 8.15 17.24
C GLN A 338 13.64 7.14 16.22
N LEU A 339 14.60 6.27 16.57
CA LEU A 339 15.26 5.40 15.58
C LEU A 339 15.55 3.97 16.05
N PHE A 340 16.14 3.78 17.22
CA PHE A 340 16.57 2.46 17.69
C PHE A 340 16.36 2.28 19.18
N ARG A 341 16.04 1.05 19.60
CA ARG A 341 15.83 0.75 21.01
C ARG A 341 17.15 0.69 21.80
N PRO A 342 17.13 0.78 23.13
CA PRO A 342 18.34 0.74 23.94
C PRO A 342 19.12 -0.56 23.78
N LEU A 343 20.45 -0.46 23.62
CA LEU A 343 21.33 -1.64 23.56
C LEU A 343 21.55 -2.27 24.94
N SER A 344 21.10 -1.66 26.03
CA SER A 344 21.20 -2.24 27.38
C SER A 344 20.46 -3.58 27.52
N ALA A 345 19.47 -3.86 26.67
CA ALA A 345 18.81 -5.16 26.63
C ALA A 345 19.70 -6.27 26.03
N LEU A 346 20.53 -5.91 25.03
CA LEU A 346 21.47 -6.83 24.36
C LEU A 346 22.81 -6.92 25.08
N CYS A 347 23.28 -5.80 25.62
CA CYS A 347 24.61 -5.63 26.20
C CYS A 347 24.52 -5.13 27.65
N PRO A 348 23.79 -5.83 28.54
CA PRO A 348 23.53 -5.33 29.88
C PRO A 348 24.79 -5.09 30.72
N ARG A 349 25.83 -5.91 30.58
CA ARG A 349 27.08 -5.73 31.36
C ARG A 349 27.89 -4.57 30.82
N SER A 350 28.11 -4.52 29.50
CA SER A 350 28.85 -3.42 28.88
C SER A 350 28.15 -2.06 29.05
N CYS A 351 26.82 -2.06 29.15
CA CYS A 351 26.04 -0.86 29.46
C CYS A 351 25.98 -0.51 30.96
N GLY A 352 26.42 -1.39 31.86
CA GLY A 352 26.41 -1.13 33.31
C GLY A 352 25.03 -1.29 33.95
N CYS A 353 24.19 -2.21 33.46
CA CYS A 353 22.93 -2.56 34.10
C CYS A 353 23.17 -2.98 35.57
N GLY A 354 22.37 -2.42 36.48
CA GLY A 354 22.53 -2.60 37.93
C GLY A 354 23.48 -1.59 38.61
N GLN A 355 24.29 -0.85 37.83
CA GLN A 355 25.12 0.25 38.32
C GLN A 355 24.52 1.62 37.96
N ARG A 356 23.88 1.71 36.79
CA ARG A 356 23.24 2.91 36.26
C ARG A 356 21.74 2.90 36.53
N ALA A 357 21.25 3.88 37.28
CA ALA A 357 19.82 4.01 37.62
C ALA A 357 18.97 4.61 36.49
N ASP A 358 19.62 5.24 35.50
CA ASP A 358 18.98 5.88 34.35
C ASP A 358 18.59 4.88 33.24
N LEU A 359 19.13 3.65 33.26
CA LEU A 359 18.83 2.61 32.28
C LEU A 359 17.53 1.89 32.63
N THR A 360 16.50 2.10 31.80
CA THR A 360 15.15 1.52 31.99
C THR A 360 14.99 0.13 31.37
N HIS A 361 15.89 -0.28 30.47
CA HIS A 361 15.79 -1.51 29.69
C HIS A 361 16.90 -2.50 30.06
N CYS A 362 16.94 -2.90 31.33
CA CYS A 362 17.89 -3.86 31.86
C CYS A 362 17.18 -5.14 32.34
N PRO A 363 17.76 -6.34 32.13
CA PRO A 363 17.26 -7.55 32.75
C PRO A 363 17.24 -7.44 34.28
N ALA A 364 16.20 -7.99 34.92
CA ALA A 364 16.08 -7.93 36.38
C ALA A 364 17.22 -8.67 37.10
N SER A 365 17.79 -9.69 36.44
CA SER A 365 18.94 -10.46 36.93
C SER A 365 20.22 -9.62 37.10
N CYS A 366 20.32 -8.43 36.51
CA CYS A 366 21.46 -7.53 36.71
C CYS A 366 21.46 -6.83 38.07
N ALA A 367 20.31 -6.69 38.73
CA ALA A 367 20.21 -5.95 39.98
C ALA A 367 20.80 -6.72 41.19
N SER A 368 20.82 -8.05 41.15
CA SER A 368 21.21 -8.90 42.28
C SER A 368 22.73 -9.09 42.42
N GLY A 369 23.50 -8.84 41.35
CA GLY A 369 24.94 -9.11 41.29
C GLY A 369 25.83 -8.19 42.14
N ASN A 370 25.33 -7.04 42.59
CA ASN A 370 26.11 -6.07 43.38
C ASN A 370 26.21 -6.42 44.88
N SER A 371 25.70 -7.58 45.32
CA SER A 371 25.63 -7.95 46.74
C SER A 371 26.79 -8.84 47.22
N SER A 372 27.74 -9.21 46.36
CA SER A 372 28.69 -10.30 46.61
C SER A 372 30.17 -9.92 46.62
N ASN A 373 30.51 -8.62 46.74
CA ASN A 373 31.90 -8.17 46.92
C ASN A 373 32.16 -7.62 48.31
#